data_AF-A0A359M9R6-F1
#
_entry.id   AF-A0A359M9R6-F1
#
_cell.length_a   1.000
_cell.length_b   1.000
_cell.length_c   1.000
_cell.angle_alpha   90.00
_cell.angle_beta   90.00
_cell.angle_gamma   90.00
#
_symmetry.space_group_name_H-M   'P 1'
#
loop_
_entity.id
_entity.type
_entity.pdbx_description
1 polymer ?
#
loop_
_entity_poly.entity_id
_entity_poly.type
_entity_poly.pdbx_seq_one_letter_code
_entity_poly.pdbx_strand_id
1 'polypeptide(L)'
;MKTWLRELERELKRRFYDEEVKDVLSYYEEMIQERLSSGEQLDDILESYNIRDIAKSITPEVIMKRTNDTYKKAVKSTKQLVAVLLSTPLLIPLGVLYLSLLIFAVSMMIASGAVILSSIVGGIAFLADLSQSNLGTNEVMGLIGMLLMTFSLMILFSLWMFRWIQILTKKLLYIFSKLARNKGEKNESIN
;
A
#
# COMPACT_ATOMS: atom_id res chain seq x y z
N MET A 1 -15.60 2.12 31.97
CA MET A 1 -14.65 1.20 31.29
C MET A 1 -15.32 0.27 30.26
N LYS A 2 -16.10 -0.76 30.64
CA LYS A 2 -16.69 -1.74 29.68
C LYS A 2 -17.51 -1.10 28.55
N THR A 3 -18.34 -0.11 28.87
CA THR A 3 -19.15 0.61 27.86
C THR A 3 -18.28 1.37 26.86
N TRP A 4 -17.24 2.06 27.35
CA TRP A 4 -16.30 2.81 26.52
C TRP A 4 -15.49 1.89 25.60
N LEU A 5 -14.97 0.77 26.12
CA LEU A 5 -14.26 -0.23 25.30
C LEU A 5 -15.15 -0.81 24.20
N ARG A 6 -16.44 -1.04 24.48
CA ARG A 6 -17.41 -1.49 23.47
C ARG A 6 -17.66 -0.43 22.39
N GLU A 7 -17.66 0.84 22.75
CA GLU A 7 -17.78 1.93 21.77
C GLU A 7 -16.53 2.07 20.91
N LEU A 8 -15.34 1.94 21.52
CA LEU A 8 -14.07 1.90 20.81
C LEU A 8 -14.03 0.70 19.86
N GLU A 9 -14.39 -0.50 20.32
CA GLU A 9 -14.49 -1.71 19.51
C GLU A 9 -15.39 -1.50 18.29
N ARG A 10 -16.57 -0.89 18.48
CA ARG A 10 -17.53 -0.61 17.41
C ARG A 10 -16.94 0.33 16.35
N GLU A 11 -16.18 1.35 16.75
CA GLU A 11 -15.55 2.27 15.80
C GLU A 11 -14.35 1.61 15.10
N LEU A 12 -13.52 0.85 15.83
CA LEU A 12 -12.37 0.15 15.28
C LEU A 12 -12.78 -0.93 14.27
N LYS A 13 -13.84 -1.71 14.53
CA LYS A 13 -14.37 -2.74 13.62
C LYS A 13 -14.82 -2.19 12.26
N ARG A 14 -15.12 -0.89 12.16
CA ARG A 14 -15.43 -0.24 10.87
C ARG A 14 -14.20 -0.12 9.97
N ARG A 15 -13.00 -0.15 10.55
CA ARG A 15 -11.73 0.16 9.87
C ARG A 15 -10.77 -1.02 9.89
N PHE A 16 -10.65 -1.74 10.98
CA PHE A 16 -9.61 -2.75 11.18
C PHE A 16 -10.16 -4.18 11.08
N TYR A 17 -9.26 -5.17 11.01
CA TYR A 17 -9.60 -6.59 11.10
C TYR A 17 -9.76 -6.99 12.57
N ASP A 18 -10.52 -8.06 12.87
CA ASP A 18 -10.83 -8.44 14.26
C ASP A 18 -9.59 -8.69 15.12
N GLU A 19 -8.54 -9.25 14.53
CA GLU A 19 -7.23 -9.44 15.17
C GLU A 19 -6.60 -8.10 15.60
N GLU A 20 -6.59 -7.12 14.70
CA GLU A 20 -6.05 -5.78 14.95
C GLU A 20 -6.89 -5.01 15.97
N VAL A 21 -8.22 -5.20 15.96
CA VAL A 21 -9.12 -4.57 16.93
C VAL A 21 -8.79 -5.04 18.34
N LYS A 22 -8.56 -6.35 18.53
CA LYS A 22 -8.21 -6.92 19.84
C LYS A 22 -6.90 -6.35 20.37
N ASP A 23 -5.88 -6.25 19.52
CA ASP A 23 -4.58 -5.70 19.91
C ASP A 23 -4.70 -4.25 20.39
N VAL A 24 -5.47 -3.42 19.67
CA VAL A 24 -5.71 -2.02 20.05
C VAL A 24 -6.53 -1.92 21.35
N LEU A 25 -7.56 -2.76 21.51
CA LEU A 25 -8.35 -2.78 22.74
C LEU A 25 -7.49 -3.16 23.96
N SER A 26 -6.64 -4.19 23.84
CA SER A 26 -5.73 -4.61 24.90
C SER A 26 -4.77 -3.49 25.29
N TYR A 27 -4.18 -2.81 24.31
CA TYR A 27 -3.27 -1.68 24.56
C TYR A 27 -3.95 -0.55 25.35
N TYR A 28 -5.16 -0.13 24.95
CA TYR A 28 -5.86 0.93 25.66
C TYR A 28 -6.40 0.47 27.02
N GLU A 29 -6.78 -0.81 27.17
CA GLU A 29 -7.15 -1.36 28.47
C GLU A 29 -5.97 -1.33 29.45
N GLU A 30 -4.78 -1.76 29.02
CA GLU A 30 -3.53 -1.66 29.79
C GLU A 30 -3.21 -0.21 30.18
N MET A 31 -3.28 0.71 29.22
CA MET A 31 -3.01 2.14 29.46
C MET A 31 -3.98 2.76 30.48
N ILE A 32 -5.27 2.44 30.39
CA ILE A 32 -6.28 2.93 31.34
C ILE A 32 -6.02 2.34 32.73
N GLN A 33 -5.65 1.05 32.83
CA GLN A 33 -5.34 0.42 34.11
C GLN A 33 -4.09 1.00 34.77
N GLU A 34 -3.07 1.37 34.00
CA GLU A 34 -1.85 2.02 34.50
C GLU A 34 -2.16 3.40 35.10
N ARG A 35 -2.96 4.22 34.40
CA ARG A 35 -3.40 5.53 34.89
C ARG A 35 -4.30 5.43 36.13
N LEU A 36 -5.21 4.45 36.14
CA LEU A 36 -6.04 4.16 37.31
C LEU A 36 -5.20 3.76 38.52
N SER A 37 -4.16 2.94 38.31
CA SER A 37 -3.22 2.53 39.37
C SER A 37 -2.37 3.69 39.88
N SER A 38 -2.17 4.72 39.06
CA SER A 38 -1.48 5.96 39.41
C SER A 38 -2.35 6.94 40.22
N GLY A 39 -3.61 6.60 40.45
CA GLY A 39 -4.54 7.37 41.29
C GLY A 39 -5.45 8.34 40.52
N GLU A 40 -5.46 8.30 39.19
CA GLU A 40 -6.39 9.10 38.38
C GLU A 40 -7.82 8.51 38.44
N GLN A 41 -8.83 9.39 38.37
CA GLN A 41 -10.22 8.95 38.33
C GLN A 41 -10.59 8.40 36.96
N LEU A 42 -11.40 7.34 36.93
CA LEU A 42 -11.77 6.66 35.69
C LEU A 42 -12.48 7.59 34.71
N ASP A 43 -13.38 8.44 35.19
CA ASP A 43 -14.16 9.32 34.32
C ASP A 43 -13.27 10.37 33.65
N ASP A 44 -12.33 10.97 34.39
CA ASP A 44 -11.33 11.91 33.86
C ASP A 44 -10.45 11.27 32.79
N ILE A 45 -10.01 10.02 33.01
CA ILE A 45 -9.23 9.27 32.02
C ILE A 45 -10.04 9.07 30.74
N LEU A 46 -11.29 8.61 30.86
CA LEU A 46 -12.14 8.30 29.71
C LEU A 46 -12.55 9.56 28.93
N GLU A 47 -12.77 10.69 29.61
CA GLU A 47 -13.04 11.99 28.99
C GLU A 47 -11.83 12.55 28.24
N SER A 48 -10.60 12.25 28.71
CA SER A 48 -9.38 12.63 28.00
C SER A 48 -9.20 11.94 26.65
N TYR A 49 -9.91 10.81 26.42
CA TYR A 49 -9.79 10.02 25.22
C TYR A 49 -10.95 10.22 24.24
N ASN A 50 -10.64 10.74 23.05
CA ASN A 50 -11.58 10.76 21.94
C ASN A 50 -11.44 9.51 21.06
N ILE A 51 -12.46 8.63 21.09
CA ILE A 51 -12.50 7.37 20.33
C ILE A 51 -12.23 7.55 18.83
N ARG A 52 -12.75 8.63 18.22
CA ARG A 52 -12.57 8.89 16.79
C ARG A 52 -11.14 9.29 16.46
N ASP A 53 -10.49 10.02 17.36
CA ASP A 53 -9.11 10.45 17.16
C ASP A 53 -8.14 9.29 17.43
N ILE A 54 -8.41 8.45 18.44
CA ILE A 54 -7.73 7.17 18.66
C ILE A 54 -7.74 6.31 17.39
N ALA A 55 -8.92 6.11 16.79
CA ALA A 55 -9.05 5.29 15.59
C ALA A 55 -8.21 5.85 14.42
N LYS A 56 -8.03 7.17 14.33
CA LYS A 56 -7.19 7.81 13.32
C LYS A 56 -5.70 7.73 13.66
N SER A 57 -5.31 8.03 14.90
CA SER A 57 -3.91 8.09 15.33
C SER A 57 -3.25 6.72 15.33
N ILE A 58 -4.00 5.65 15.64
CA ILE A 58 -3.49 4.28 15.62
C ILE A 58 -3.42 3.68 14.21
N THR A 59 -4.13 4.27 13.23
CA THR A 59 -4.21 3.73 11.86
C THR A 59 -2.83 3.52 11.21
N PRO A 60 -1.88 4.50 11.22
CA PRO A 60 -0.54 4.30 10.68
C PRO A 60 0.22 3.13 11.33
N GLU A 61 0.08 2.95 12.64
CA GLU A 61 0.74 1.87 13.37
C GLU A 61 0.19 0.50 12.98
N VAL A 62 -1.15 0.36 12.97
CA VAL A 62 -1.82 -0.87 12.55
C VAL A 62 -1.44 -1.24 11.11
N ILE A 63 -1.42 -0.26 10.19
CA ILE A 63 -1.01 -0.48 8.80
C ILE A 63 0.44 -0.94 8.70
N MET A 64 1.33 -0.40 9.53
CA MET A 64 2.75 -0.76 9.55
C MET A 64 2.97 -2.20 10.04
N LYS A 65 2.18 -2.65 11.03
CA LYS A 65 2.22 -4.02 11.57
C LYS A 65 1.49 -5.05 10.68
N ARG A 66 0.54 -4.61 9.85
CA ARG A 66 -0.26 -5.49 8.99
C ARG A 66 0.58 -6.16 7.89
N THR A 67 0.42 -7.48 7.79
CA THR A 67 0.90 -8.25 6.63
C THR A 67 0.00 -8.01 5.41
N ASN A 68 0.50 -7.21 4.46
CA ASN A 68 -0.22 -6.82 3.25
C ASN A 68 0.01 -7.81 2.10
N ASP A 69 -0.26 -9.10 2.36
CA ASP A 69 0.09 -10.19 1.44
C ASP A 69 -0.97 -10.42 0.35
N THR A 70 -2.21 -10.02 0.62
CA THR A 70 -3.31 -10.09 -0.36
C THR A 70 -3.57 -8.71 -0.96
N TYR A 71 -3.91 -8.68 -2.25
CA TYR A 71 -4.34 -7.46 -2.95
C TYR A 71 -5.42 -6.68 -2.17
N LYS A 72 -6.44 -7.38 -1.63
CA LYS A 72 -7.51 -6.75 -0.82
C LYS A 72 -6.96 -6.04 0.42
N LYS A 73 -6.03 -6.68 1.15
CA LYS A 73 -5.40 -6.10 2.34
C LYS A 73 -4.57 -4.86 1.95
N ALA A 74 -3.75 -4.96 0.91
CA ALA A 74 -2.92 -3.86 0.42
C ALA A 74 -3.77 -2.65 -0.02
N VAL A 75 -4.82 -2.86 -0.79
CA VAL A 75 -5.73 -1.78 -1.23
C VAL A 75 -6.43 -1.11 -0.04
N LYS A 76 -6.90 -1.91 0.93
CA LYS A 76 -7.51 -1.37 2.16
C LYS A 76 -6.52 -0.49 2.92
N SER A 77 -5.30 -0.98 3.14
CA SER A 77 -4.23 -0.24 3.82
C SER A 77 -3.84 1.05 3.08
N THR A 78 -3.70 1.01 1.75
CA THR A 78 -3.43 2.20 0.94
C THR A 78 -4.55 3.24 1.08
N LYS A 79 -5.81 2.83 0.99
CA LYS A 79 -6.96 3.75 1.17
C LYS A 79 -6.97 4.38 2.57
N GLN A 80 -6.72 3.58 3.60
CA GLN A 80 -6.64 4.06 4.99
C GLN A 80 -5.49 5.04 5.18
N LEU A 81 -4.31 4.74 4.65
CA LEU A 81 -3.16 5.62 4.73
C LEU A 81 -3.39 6.94 4.00
N VAL A 82 -3.97 6.93 2.80
CA VAL A 82 -4.36 8.15 2.08
C VAL A 82 -5.34 8.98 2.90
N ALA A 83 -6.36 8.34 3.50
CA ALA A 83 -7.34 9.05 4.31
C ALA A 83 -6.70 9.74 5.53
N VAL A 84 -5.73 9.09 6.18
CA VAL A 84 -4.98 9.69 7.31
C VAL A 84 -4.06 10.81 6.84
N LEU A 85 -3.34 10.61 5.74
CA LEU A 85 -2.42 11.63 5.22
C LEU A 85 -3.16 12.89 4.77
N LEU A 86 -4.40 12.77 4.31
CA LEU A 86 -5.22 13.90 3.87
C LEU A 86 -6.12 14.46 4.97
N SER A 87 -6.22 13.82 6.14
CA SER A 87 -7.09 14.30 7.21
C SER A 87 -6.51 15.48 8.00
N THR A 88 -5.19 15.70 7.93
CA THR A 88 -4.49 16.72 8.71
C THR A 88 -3.68 17.63 7.79
N PRO A 89 -3.82 18.97 7.85
CA PRO A 89 -3.12 19.90 6.95
C PRO A 89 -1.60 19.68 6.87
N LEU A 90 -0.97 19.35 8.00
CA LEU A 90 0.47 19.08 8.08
C LEU A 90 0.92 17.82 7.31
N LEU A 91 0.03 16.83 7.18
CA LEU A 91 0.30 15.58 6.48
C LEU A 91 -0.04 15.66 4.98
N ILE A 92 -0.79 16.68 4.53
CA ILE A 92 -1.19 16.83 3.13
C ILE A 92 0.00 16.78 2.16
N PRO A 93 1.14 17.49 2.41
CA PRO A 93 2.30 17.38 1.50
C PRO A 93 2.82 15.95 1.37
N LEU A 94 2.78 15.18 2.46
CA LEU A 94 3.17 13.78 2.47
C LEU A 94 2.12 12.92 1.74
N GLY A 95 0.84 13.23 1.89
CA GLY A 95 -0.26 12.62 1.13
C GLY A 95 -0.15 12.81 -0.37
N VAL A 96 0.15 14.04 -0.82
CA VAL A 96 0.35 14.35 -2.24
C VAL A 96 1.54 13.59 -2.81
N LEU A 97 2.66 13.54 -2.08
CA LEU A 97 3.83 12.75 -2.48
C LEU A 97 3.53 11.25 -2.55
N TYR A 98 2.76 10.72 -1.59
CA TYR A 98 2.35 9.32 -1.62
C TYR A 98 1.48 9.00 -2.84
N LEU A 99 0.50 9.86 -3.13
CA LEU A 99 -0.39 9.70 -4.28
C LEU A 99 0.35 9.81 -5.61
N SER A 100 1.29 10.75 -5.76
CA SER A 100 2.08 10.88 -6.98
C SER A 100 2.92 9.62 -7.26
N LEU A 101 3.53 9.05 -6.21
CA LEU A 101 4.29 7.79 -6.31
C LEU A 101 3.39 6.59 -6.63
N LEU A 102 2.16 6.55 -6.10
CA LEU A 102 1.18 5.52 -6.47
C LEU A 102 0.74 5.64 -7.93
N ILE A 103 0.46 6.86 -8.40
CA ILE A 103 0.10 7.12 -9.79
C ILE A 103 1.25 6.71 -10.72
N PHE A 104 2.49 7.05 -10.34
CA PHE A 104 3.69 6.60 -11.06
C PHE A 104 3.77 5.07 -11.12
N ALA A 105 3.58 4.36 -10.00
CA ALA A 105 3.59 2.90 -9.97
C ALA A 105 2.52 2.29 -10.89
N VAL A 106 1.30 2.83 -10.88
CA VAL A 106 0.21 2.38 -11.77
C VAL A 106 0.53 2.67 -13.23
N SER A 107 1.09 3.84 -13.54
CA SER A 107 1.51 4.23 -14.89
C SER A 107 2.57 3.27 -15.43
N MET A 108 3.52 2.87 -14.58
CA MET A 108 4.54 1.88 -14.93
C MET A 108 3.94 0.49 -15.20
N MET A 109 2.90 0.07 -14.47
CA MET A 109 2.18 -1.18 -14.76
C MET A 109 1.49 -1.12 -16.13
N ILE A 110 0.83 -0.01 -16.44
CA ILE A 110 0.16 0.21 -17.75
C ILE A 110 1.20 0.20 -18.87
N ALA A 111 2.32 0.92 -18.71
CA ALA A 111 3.40 0.94 -19.68
C ALA A 111 3.98 -0.46 -19.92
N SER A 112 4.21 -1.24 -18.86
CA SER A 112 4.68 -2.64 -18.97
C SER A 112 3.69 -3.51 -19.75
N GLY A 113 2.40 -3.34 -19.53
CA GLY A 113 1.35 -4.04 -20.29
C GLY A 113 1.34 -3.63 -21.77
N ALA A 114 1.48 -2.33 -22.05
CA ALA A 114 1.55 -1.80 -23.41
C ALA A 114 2.77 -2.33 -24.17
N VAL A 115 3.93 -2.48 -23.51
CA VAL A 115 5.13 -3.09 -24.11
C VAL A 115 4.85 -4.53 -24.52
N ILE A 116 4.25 -5.36 -23.66
CA ILE A 116 3.91 -6.75 -23.99
C ILE A 116 2.96 -6.81 -25.20
N LEU A 117 1.89 -6.01 -25.19
CA LEU A 117 0.93 -5.96 -26.28
C LEU A 117 1.59 -5.52 -27.59
N SER A 118 2.44 -4.49 -27.53
CA SER A 118 3.19 -4.00 -28.69
C SER A 118 4.15 -5.06 -29.23
N SER A 119 4.80 -5.84 -28.36
CA SER A 119 5.65 -6.96 -28.77
C SER A 119 4.87 -8.06 -29.49
N ILE A 120 3.64 -8.37 -29.04
CA ILE A 120 2.79 -9.37 -29.71
C ILE A 120 2.35 -8.86 -31.09
N VAL A 121 1.81 -7.64 -31.16
CA VAL A 121 1.34 -7.06 -32.43
C VAL A 121 2.49 -6.89 -33.41
N GLY A 122 3.62 -6.36 -32.95
CA GLY A 122 4.84 -6.21 -33.75
C GLY A 122 5.38 -7.56 -34.23
N GLY A 123 5.33 -8.60 -33.39
CA GLY A 123 5.73 -9.94 -33.77
C GLY A 123 4.84 -10.54 -34.86
N ILE A 124 3.51 -10.35 -34.79
CA ILE A 124 2.58 -10.81 -35.83
C ILE A 124 2.84 -10.07 -37.15
N ALA A 125 2.98 -8.75 -37.11
CA ALA A 125 3.29 -7.95 -38.29
C ALA A 125 4.61 -8.39 -38.94
N PHE A 126 5.65 -8.60 -38.12
CA PHE A 126 6.95 -9.09 -38.59
C PHE A 126 6.87 -10.46 -39.26
N LEU A 127 6.08 -11.40 -38.71
CA LEU A 127 5.86 -12.70 -39.33
C LEU A 127 5.10 -12.59 -40.67
N ALA A 128 4.13 -11.67 -40.77
CA ALA A 128 3.41 -11.42 -42.02
C ALA A 128 4.34 -10.85 -43.11
N ASP A 129 5.24 -9.94 -42.75
CA ASP A 129 6.24 -9.39 -43.68
C ASP A 129 7.23 -10.47 -44.14
N LEU A 130 7.70 -11.33 -43.22
CA LEU A 130 8.57 -12.45 -43.57
C LEU A 130 7.91 -13.41 -44.56
N SER A 131 6.61 -13.66 -44.43
CA SER A 131 5.88 -14.57 -45.33
C SER A 131 5.79 -14.07 -46.79
N GLN A 132 5.95 -12.76 -47.00
CA GLN A 132 5.93 -12.12 -48.32
C GLN A 132 7.33 -11.76 -48.82
N SER A 133 8.37 -12.05 -48.03
CA SER A 133 9.74 -11.69 -48.36
C SER A 133 10.36 -12.67 -49.37
N ASN A 134 11.29 -12.17 -50.19
CA ASN A 134 12.09 -12.99 -51.12
C ASN A 134 13.35 -13.56 -50.45
N LEU A 135 13.35 -13.69 -49.12
CA LEU A 135 14.50 -14.19 -48.34
C LEU A 135 14.66 -15.70 -48.49
N GLY A 136 15.89 -16.18 -48.39
CA GLY A 136 16.19 -17.61 -48.36
C GLY A 136 15.74 -18.26 -47.06
N THR A 137 15.45 -19.57 -47.10
CA THR A 137 14.96 -20.34 -45.94
C THR A 137 15.84 -20.18 -44.69
N ASN A 138 17.16 -20.14 -44.87
CA ASN A 138 18.13 -19.97 -43.78
C ASN A 138 18.00 -18.61 -43.09
N GLU A 139 17.74 -17.55 -43.85
CA GLU A 139 17.59 -16.18 -43.36
C GLU A 139 16.28 -16.05 -42.58
N VAL A 140 15.18 -16.60 -43.11
CA VAL A 140 13.87 -16.63 -42.44
C VAL A 140 13.96 -17.39 -41.11
N MET A 141 14.60 -18.56 -41.09
CA MET A 141 14.79 -19.32 -39.84
C MET A 141 15.61 -18.53 -38.80
N GLY A 142 16.66 -17.84 -39.23
CA GLY A 142 17.47 -16.98 -38.35
C GLY A 142 16.65 -15.84 -37.74
N LEU A 143 15.83 -15.16 -38.54
CA LEU A 143 14.98 -14.05 -38.11
C LEU A 143 13.85 -14.49 -37.17
N ILE A 144 13.24 -15.66 -37.40
CA ILE A 144 12.28 -16.25 -36.46
C ILE A 144 12.96 -16.56 -35.12
N GLY A 145 14.17 -17.13 -35.15
CA GLY A 145 14.95 -17.40 -33.94
C GLY A 145 15.24 -16.11 -33.15
N MET A 146 15.64 -15.04 -33.83
CA MET A 146 15.87 -13.73 -33.22
C MET A 146 14.58 -13.16 -32.61
N LEU A 147 13.45 -13.25 -33.32
CA LEU A 147 12.15 -12.81 -32.82
C LEU A 147 11.79 -13.50 -31.49
N LEU A 148 11.94 -14.83 -31.42
CA LEU A 148 11.67 -15.61 -30.22
C LEU A 148 12.59 -15.22 -29.05
N MET A 149 13.88 -14.97 -29.32
CA MET A 149 14.81 -14.49 -28.31
C MET A 149 14.40 -13.12 -27.77
N THR A 150 14.09 -12.16 -28.65
CA THR A 150 13.65 -10.82 -28.23
C THR A 150 12.36 -10.89 -27.42
N PHE A 151 11.38 -11.70 -27.86
CA PHE A 151 10.12 -11.88 -27.14
C PHE A 151 10.34 -12.47 -25.73
N SER A 152 11.22 -13.46 -25.61
CA SER A 152 11.58 -14.08 -24.33
C SER A 152 12.24 -13.07 -23.38
N LEU A 153 13.16 -12.24 -23.90
CA LEU A 153 13.80 -11.18 -23.11
C LEU A 153 12.77 -10.13 -22.64
N MET A 154 11.82 -9.76 -23.49
CA MET A 154 10.77 -8.80 -23.13
C MET A 154 9.84 -9.34 -22.05
N ILE A 155 9.46 -10.62 -22.09
CA ILE A 155 8.67 -11.25 -21.03
C ILE A 155 9.44 -11.25 -19.71
N LEU A 156 10.73 -11.65 -19.72
CA LEU A 156 11.56 -11.65 -18.52
C LEU A 156 11.70 -10.25 -17.93
N PHE A 157 11.92 -9.25 -18.78
CA PHE A 157 11.98 -7.85 -18.35
C PHE A 157 10.66 -7.37 -17.73
N SER A 158 9.52 -7.72 -18.34
CA SER A 158 8.21 -7.37 -17.81
C SER A 158 7.93 -8.02 -16.44
N LEU A 159 8.28 -9.30 -16.26
CA LEU A 159 8.17 -9.98 -14.97
C LEU A 159 9.07 -9.36 -13.91
N TRP A 160 10.29 -8.97 -14.28
CA TRP A 160 11.22 -8.26 -13.41
C TRP A 160 10.62 -6.92 -12.98
N MET A 161 10.14 -6.11 -13.92
CA MET A 161 9.45 -4.83 -13.66
C MET A 161 8.25 -5.00 -12.74
N PHE A 162 7.40 -5.99 -12.98
CA PHE A 162 6.23 -6.27 -12.14
C PHE A 162 6.63 -6.56 -10.69
N ARG A 163 7.67 -7.37 -10.47
CA ARG A 163 8.21 -7.64 -9.13
C ARG A 163 8.71 -6.36 -8.45
N TRP A 164 9.42 -5.50 -9.18
CA TRP A 164 9.89 -4.22 -8.65
C TRP A 164 8.75 -3.32 -8.21
N ILE A 165 7.67 -3.24 -8.98
CA ILE A 165 6.47 -2.46 -8.63
C ILE A 165 5.81 -2.99 -7.36
N GLN A 166 5.72 -4.32 -7.20
CA GLN A 166 5.20 -4.92 -5.97
C GLN A 166 6.06 -4.61 -4.74
N ILE A 167 7.38 -4.66 -4.88
CA ILE A 167 8.31 -4.29 -3.79
C ILE A 167 8.17 -2.80 -3.46
N LEU A 168 8.13 -1.95 -4.48
CA LEU A 168 8.03 -0.50 -4.34
C LEU A 168 6.74 -0.12 -3.61
N THR A 169 5.59 -0.65 -4.02
CA THR A 169 4.30 -0.37 -3.36
C THR A 169 4.27 -0.79 -1.89
N LYS A 170 4.82 -1.97 -1.55
CA LYS A 170 4.97 -2.43 -0.15
C LYS A 170 5.90 -1.52 0.65
N LYS A 171 7.05 -1.15 0.10
CA LYS A 171 8.01 -0.24 0.76
C LYS A 171 7.42 1.15 0.96
N LEU A 172 6.72 1.70 -0.03
CA LEU A 172 6.04 2.99 0.09
C LEU A 172 5.03 2.95 1.22
N LEU A 173 4.21 1.90 1.30
CA LEU A 173 3.23 1.75 2.36
C LEU A 173 3.88 1.77 3.75
N TYR A 174 4.96 1.01 3.94
CA TYR A 174 5.72 0.99 5.19
C TYR A 174 6.39 2.34 5.51
N ILE A 175 7.07 2.97 4.55
CA ILE A 175 7.79 4.23 4.76
C ILE A 175 6.79 5.34 5.11
N PHE A 176 5.70 5.45 4.38
CA PHE A 176 4.72 6.50 4.60
C PHE A 176 3.87 6.26 5.85
N SER A 177 3.59 5.01 6.23
CA SER A 177 2.97 4.71 7.53
C SER A 177 3.91 5.08 8.68
N LYS A 178 5.20 4.78 8.57
CA LYS A 178 6.22 5.17 9.57
C LYS A 178 6.37 6.68 9.67
N LEU A 179 6.41 7.39 8.54
CA LEU A 179 6.51 8.86 8.51
C LEU A 179 5.24 9.52 9.07
N ALA A 180 4.06 9.00 8.75
CA ALA A 180 2.80 9.48 9.30
C ALA A 180 2.74 9.32 10.82
N ARG A 181 3.18 8.16 11.35
CA ARG A 181 3.28 7.90 12.78
C ARG A 181 4.22 8.90 13.46
N ASN A 182 5.46 8.99 12.99
CA ASN A 182 6.48 9.85 13.60
C ASN A 182 6.12 11.34 13.55
N LYS A 183 5.39 11.79 12.51
CA LYS A 183 4.89 13.17 12.45
C LYS A 183 3.66 13.42 13.32
N GLY A 184 2.84 12.38 13.57
CA GLY A 184 1.73 12.44 14.52
C GLY A 184 2.23 12.59 15.96
N GLU A 185 3.15 11.72 16.38
CA GLU A 185 3.75 11.71 17.73
C GLU A 185 4.44 13.05 18.07
N LYS A 186 5.17 13.63 17.10
CA LYS A 186 5.87 14.92 17.30
C LYS A 186 4.93 16.10 17.50
N ASN A 187 3.64 15.96 17.16
CA ASN A 187 2.65 17.02 17.33
C ASN A 187 1.93 16.92 18.68
N GLU A 188 1.75 15.70 19.20
CA GLU A 188 1.22 15.47 20.56
C GLU A 188 2.21 15.92 21.65
N SER A 189 3.52 16.00 21.36
CA SER A 189 4.54 16.48 22.30
C SER A 189 4.76 18.01 22.29
N ILE A 190 4.10 18.74 21.38
CA ILE A 190 4.26 20.21 21.21
C ILE A 190 3.01 20.98 21.69
N ASN A 191 1.89 20.28 21.91
CA ASN A 191 0.71 20.79 22.61
C ASN A 191 0.67 20.28 24.04
#